data_AF-A0A6L5WL77-F1
#
_entry.id   AF-A0A6L5WL77-F1
#
_cell.length_a   1.000
_cell.length_b   1.000
_cell.length_c   1.000
_cell.angle_alpha   90.00
_cell.angle_beta   90.00
_cell.angle_gamma   90.00
#
_symmetry.space_group_name_H-M   'P 1'
#
loop_
_entity.id
_entity.type
_entity.pdbx_description
1 polymer ?
#
loop_
_entity_poly.entity_id
_entity_poly.type
_entity_poly.pdbx_seq_one_letter_code
_entity_poly.pdbx_strand_id
1 'polypeptide(L)'
;MNLGSFYTPKFIVRKAYDLLESRLNLKEFLLFDSSCGYGDFFIYDDINYLGADIDEIALSKVPFKIPTLHTNSLKNVSRNKFQISINQKLIIIGNPPYNDKTSIIRNSIKKSLFEVDKDLAFRDLGISFLRSYAVLKPEFVCVLHPLSYLIKETNFNALAKFRENYTLIDGLVISSEIFTPNSSTFFPIIIALYKKDNHAMTYDFIKNFEFKTLEKHKFRLNDFDFITNYVRKYPNPNDKREAVAYFHTLRDINALKRNQTFQKKQNSNSIKIFKENLKYYCYIHHFKQYANKLPYYFGNLDIFINNSEFLKISDEFLELKRKQIIENYFKDLFKGHICQI
;
A
#
# COMPACT_ATOMS: atom_id res chain seq x y z
N MET A 1 -12.76 22.40 -3.13
CA MET A 1 -11.67 22.21 -2.14
C MET A 1 -10.86 21.02 -2.61
N ASN A 2 -9.54 21.14 -2.87
CA ASN A 2 -8.77 19.97 -3.32
C ASN A 2 -8.35 19.12 -2.08
N LEU A 3 -9.15 18.11 -1.75
CA LEU A 3 -9.00 17.22 -0.58
C LEU A 3 -8.19 15.95 -0.88
N GLY A 4 -7.43 15.94 -1.98
CA GLY A 4 -6.71 14.74 -2.46
C GLY A 4 -7.32 14.13 -3.72
N SER A 5 -8.03 14.93 -4.52
CA SER A 5 -8.63 14.54 -5.79
C SER A 5 -7.52 14.32 -6.83
N PHE A 6 -6.90 13.14 -6.82
CA PHE A 6 -6.01 12.73 -7.89
C PHE A 6 -6.88 12.17 -9.02
N TYR A 7 -6.88 12.86 -10.15
CA TYR A 7 -7.42 12.33 -11.40
C TYR A 7 -6.75 10.98 -11.69
N THR A 8 -7.55 9.94 -11.96
CA THR A 8 -7.02 8.63 -12.32
C THR A 8 -6.78 8.58 -13.82
N PRO A 9 -5.52 8.45 -14.30
CA PRO A 9 -5.25 8.47 -15.73
C PRO A 9 -6.03 7.38 -16.48
N LYS A 10 -6.61 7.71 -17.64
CA LYS A 10 -7.42 6.77 -18.43
C LYS A 10 -6.74 5.43 -18.68
N PHE A 11 -5.42 5.41 -18.94
CA PHE A 11 -4.69 4.16 -19.17
C PHE A 11 -4.66 3.25 -17.95
N ILE A 12 -4.66 3.81 -16.73
CA ILE A 12 -4.78 3.06 -15.48
C ILE A 12 -6.19 2.55 -15.28
N VAL A 13 -7.20 3.37 -15.56
CA VAL A 13 -8.61 2.93 -15.55
C VAL A 13 -8.80 1.73 -16.48
N ARG A 14 -8.29 1.81 -17.72
CA ARG A 14 -8.33 0.69 -18.67
C ARG A 14 -7.65 -0.57 -18.13
N LYS A 15 -6.55 -0.48 -17.40
CA LYS A 15 -5.92 -1.65 -16.76
C LYS A 15 -6.81 -2.29 -15.69
N ALA A 16 -7.61 -1.52 -14.95
CA ALA A 16 -8.59 -2.07 -14.03
C ALA A 16 -9.72 -2.82 -14.78
N TYR A 17 -10.22 -2.25 -15.88
CA TYR A 17 -11.19 -2.91 -16.74
C TYR A 17 -10.64 -4.18 -17.41
N ASP A 18 -9.39 -4.17 -17.90
CA ASP A 18 -8.72 -5.35 -18.45
C ASP A 18 -8.76 -6.53 -17.44
N LEU A 19 -8.54 -6.26 -16.14
CA LEU A 19 -8.61 -7.29 -15.09
C LEU A 19 -10.02 -7.86 -14.93
N LEU A 20 -11.05 -7.00 -14.95
CA LEU A 20 -12.45 -7.39 -14.82
C LEU A 20 -12.96 -8.16 -16.05
N GLU A 21 -12.78 -7.59 -17.24
CA GLU A 21 -13.29 -8.11 -18.52
C GLU A 21 -12.65 -9.44 -18.91
N SER A 22 -11.42 -9.70 -18.46
CA SER A 22 -10.78 -11.01 -18.64
C SER A 22 -11.51 -12.15 -17.92
N ARG A 23 -12.49 -11.85 -17.06
CA ARG A 23 -13.16 -12.84 -16.20
C ARG A 23 -14.68 -12.71 -16.15
N LEU A 24 -15.23 -11.55 -16.49
CA LEU A 24 -16.61 -11.19 -16.18
C LEU A 24 -17.31 -10.53 -17.37
N ASN A 25 -18.61 -10.80 -17.50
CA ASN A 25 -19.51 -9.99 -18.32
C ASN A 25 -20.06 -8.83 -17.48
N LEU A 26 -19.48 -7.63 -17.66
CA LEU A 26 -19.80 -6.47 -16.83
C LEU A 26 -21.26 -6.02 -16.89
N LYS A 27 -21.98 -6.32 -17.99
CA LYS A 27 -23.39 -5.94 -18.18
C LYS A 27 -24.34 -6.62 -17.20
N GLU A 28 -23.92 -7.70 -16.54
CA GLU A 28 -24.71 -8.39 -15.52
C GLU A 28 -24.68 -7.71 -14.14
N PHE A 29 -23.83 -6.69 -13.97
CA PHE A 29 -23.55 -6.09 -12.68
C PHE A 29 -23.90 -4.60 -12.67
N LEU A 30 -24.24 -4.11 -11.48
CA LEU A 30 -24.09 -2.69 -11.17
C LEU A 30 -22.62 -2.43 -10.82
N LEU A 31 -21.97 -1.49 -11.49
CA LEU A 31 -20.62 -1.05 -11.15
C LEU A 31 -20.71 0.22 -10.30
N PHE A 32 -20.29 0.14 -9.04
CA PHE A 32 -20.41 1.22 -8.08
C PHE A 32 -19.04 1.76 -7.68
N ASP A 33 -18.83 3.06 -7.87
CA ASP A 33 -17.71 3.80 -7.31
C ASP A 33 -18.21 4.70 -6.17
N SER A 34 -17.86 4.31 -4.93
CA SER A 34 -18.31 5.00 -3.71
C SER A 34 -17.52 6.27 -3.39
N SER A 35 -16.57 6.66 -4.22
CA SER A 35 -15.76 7.87 -4.09
C SER A 35 -15.35 8.33 -5.49
N CYS A 36 -16.36 8.53 -6.34
CA CYS A 36 -16.17 8.56 -7.78
C CYS A 36 -15.47 9.82 -8.30
N GLY A 37 -15.35 10.88 -7.49
CA GLY A 37 -14.81 12.16 -7.93
C GLY A 37 -15.53 12.66 -9.18
N TYR A 38 -14.78 12.79 -10.28
CA TYR A 38 -15.32 13.27 -11.58
C TYR A 38 -15.86 12.13 -12.46
N GLY A 39 -15.89 10.90 -11.95
CA GLY A 39 -16.38 9.73 -12.69
C GLY A 39 -15.33 9.12 -13.64
N ASP A 40 -14.04 9.20 -13.30
CA ASP A 40 -12.94 8.72 -14.16
C ASP A 40 -13.08 7.24 -14.54
N PHE A 41 -13.71 6.45 -13.67
CA PHE A 41 -13.96 5.03 -13.88
C PHE A 41 -15.15 4.73 -14.79
N PHE A 42 -15.97 5.71 -15.18
CA PHE A 42 -17.16 5.48 -15.99
C PHE A 42 -16.88 5.64 -17.48
N ILE A 43 -16.22 4.64 -18.07
CA ILE A 43 -15.65 4.75 -19.43
C ILE A 43 -16.50 4.10 -20.54
N TYR A 44 -17.59 3.42 -20.20
CA TYR A 44 -18.45 2.73 -21.16
C TYR A 44 -19.89 3.23 -21.10
N ASP A 45 -20.56 3.27 -22.25
CA ASP A 45 -21.91 3.84 -22.33
C ASP A 45 -23.02 2.84 -22.02
N ASP A 46 -22.73 1.54 -22.16
CA ASP A 46 -23.66 0.42 -22.06
C ASP A 46 -23.52 -0.38 -20.76
N ILE A 47 -22.85 0.21 -19.76
CA ILE A 47 -22.68 -0.35 -18.42
C ILE A 47 -23.52 0.42 -17.41
N ASN A 48 -24.16 -0.32 -16.51
CA ASN A 48 -24.92 0.25 -15.42
C ASN A 48 -23.98 0.73 -14.31
N TYR A 49 -23.83 2.05 -14.16
CA TYR A 49 -22.99 2.67 -13.15
C TYR A 49 -23.79 3.33 -12.04
N LEU A 50 -23.16 3.44 -10.88
CA LEU A 50 -23.56 4.32 -9.80
C LEU A 50 -22.31 5.03 -9.27
N GLY A 51 -22.42 6.33 -9.02
CA GLY A 51 -21.38 7.12 -8.36
C GLY A 51 -21.84 7.64 -7.00
N ALA A 52 -20.92 7.73 -6.05
CA ALA A 52 -21.13 8.53 -4.84
C ALA A 52 -19.87 9.30 -4.50
N ASP A 53 -20.03 10.53 -4.02
CA ASP A 53 -18.93 11.34 -3.49
C ASP A 53 -19.44 12.34 -2.47
N ILE A 54 -18.55 12.82 -1.59
CA ILE A 54 -18.83 13.89 -0.63
C ILE A 54 -18.65 15.28 -1.25
N ASP A 55 -17.95 15.37 -2.39
CA ASP A 55 -17.75 16.63 -3.10
C ASP A 55 -18.80 16.81 -4.21
N GLU A 56 -19.82 17.62 -3.95
CA GLU A 56 -20.87 17.96 -4.91
C GLU A 56 -20.34 18.59 -6.20
N ILE A 57 -19.24 19.36 -6.12
CA ILE A 57 -18.61 19.97 -7.30
C ILE A 57 -18.02 18.86 -8.18
N ALA A 58 -17.45 17.83 -7.56
CA ALA A 58 -16.94 16.68 -8.29
C ALA A 58 -18.04 15.92 -9.03
N LEU A 59 -19.16 15.66 -8.33
CA LEU A 59 -20.33 15.00 -8.92
C LEU A 59 -20.92 15.77 -10.10
N SER A 60 -20.88 17.11 -10.08
CA SER A 60 -21.34 17.93 -11.21
C SER A 60 -20.56 17.71 -12.52
N LYS A 61 -19.39 17.05 -12.47
CA LYS A 61 -18.57 16.69 -13.62
C LYS A 61 -18.84 15.29 -14.16
N VAL A 62 -19.55 14.45 -13.39
CA VAL A 62 -19.94 13.11 -13.83
C VAL A 62 -20.96 13.24 -14.98
N PRO A 63 -20.88 12.39 -16.04
CA PRO A 63 -21.86 12.41 -17.11
C PRO A 63 -23.30 12.28 -16.58
N PHE A 64 -24.19 13.18 -17.00
CA PHE A 64 -25.57 13.29 -16.48
C PHE A 64 -26.38 11.98 -16.53
N LYS A 65 -26.09 11.11 -17.49
CA LYS A 65 -26.74 9.80 -17.64
C LYS A 65 -26.41 8.80 -16.52
N ILE A 66 -25.37 9.08 -15.74
CA ILE A 66 -24.90 8.20 -14.66
C ILE A 66 -25.51 8.68 -13.34
N PRO A 67 -26.30 7.84 -12.65
CA PRO A 67 -26.82 8.17 -11.33
C PRO A 67 -25.68 8.47 -10.34
N THR A 68 -25.81 9.58 -9.60
CA THR A 68 -24.86 9.99 -8.57
C THR A 68 -25.53 10.32 -7.25
N LEU A 69 -24.86 10.04 -6.13
CA LEU A 69 -25.32 10.35 -4.78
C LEU A 69 -24.31 11.25 -4.05
N HIS A 70 -24.74 12.45 -3.66
CA HIS A 70 -23.95 13.33 -2.78
C HIS A 70 -24.05 12.82 -1.33
N THR A 71 -23.04 12.08 -0.87
CA THR A 71 -23.05 11.47 0.47
C THR A 71 -21.64 11.12 0.96
N ASN A 72 -21.45 11.10 2.28
CA ASN A 72 -20.26 10.51 2.88
C ASN A 72 -20.36 8.99 2.88
N SER A 73 -19.66 8.31 1.97
CA SER A 73 -19.73 6.86 1.78
C SER A 73 -19.27 5.97 2.94
N LEU A 74 -18.71 6.55 4.02
CA LEU A 74 -18.23 5.81 5.20
C LEU A 74 -19.14 5.94 6.44
N LYS A 75 -20.25 6.67 6.34
CA LYS A 75 -21.23 6.84 7.42
C LYS A 75 -22.54 6.10 7.11
N ASN A 76 -23.11 5.39 8.08
CA ASN A 76 -24.33 4.59 7.93
C ASN A 76 -24.29 3.63 6.72
N VAL A 77 -23.16 2.94 6.54
CA VAL A 77 -22.91 2.16 5.32
C VAL A 77 -23.90 1.00 5.22
N SER A 78 -24.68 0.97 4.15
CA SER A 78 -25.58 -0.12 3.80
C SER A 78 -25.93 -0.03 2.31
N ARG A 79 -26.37 -1.16 1.72
CA ARG A 79 -26.88 -1.14 0.34
C ARG A 79 -28.07 -0.19 0.17
N ASN A 80 -28.99 -0.14 1.15
CA ASN A 80 -30.17 0.72 1.14
C ASN A 80 -29.79 2.21 1.04
N LYS A 81 -28.77 2.65 1.78
CA LYS A 81 -28.27 4.03 1.71
C LYS A 81 -27.91 4.44 0.27
N PHE A 82 -27.34 3.53 -0.50
CA PHE A 82 -26.95 3.78 -1.89
C PHE A 82 -28.03 3.40 -2.90
N GLN A 83 -29.25 3.09 -2.44
CA GLN A 83 -30.36 2.65 -3.29
C GLN A 83 -30.04 1.38 -4.08
N ILE A 84 -29.16 0.53 -3.55
CA ILE A 84 -28.77 -0.75 -4.14
C ILE A 84 -29.66 -1.84 -3.56
N SER A 85 -30.32 -2.62 -4.42
CA SER A 85 -31.11 -3.78 -3.97
C SER A 85 -30.23 -4.86 -3.34
N ILE A 86 -30.76 -5.59 -2.35
CA ILE A 86 -30.04 -6.67 -1.66
C ILE A 86 -29.66 -7.82 -2.62
N ASN A 87 -30.45 -8.03 -3.68
CA ASN A 87 -30.22 -9.07 -4.68
C ASN A 87 -29.47 -8.57 -5.93
N GLN A 88 -29.16 -7.26 -6.01
CA GLN A 88 -28.42 -6.71 -7.14
C GLN A 88 -27.00 -7.27 -7.16
N LYS A 89 -26.57 -7.86 -8.29
CA LYS A 89 -25.16 -8.17 -8.50
C LYS A 89 -24.35 -6.87 -8.58
N LEU A 90 -23.28 -6.78 -7.81
CA LEU A 90 -22.53 -5.56 -7.54
C LEU A 90 -21.03 -5.79 -7.73
N ILE A 91 -20.38 -4.88 -8.44
CA ILE A 91 -18.93 -4.75 -8.48
C ILE A 91 -18.57 -3.38 -7.91
N ILE A 92 -17.65 -3.34 -6.96
CA ILE A 92 -17.06 -2.07 -6.54
C ILE A 92 -15.87 -1.77 -7.44
N ILE A 93 -15.82 -0.56 -8.00
CA ILE A 93 -14.68 -0.06 -8.77
C ILE A 93 -14.20 1.28 -8.19
N GLY A 94 -13.02 1.72 -8.58
CA GLY A 94 -12.57 3.09 -8.31
C GLY A 94 -11.18 3.21 -7.71
N ASN A 95 -10.86 4.44 -7.33
CA ASN A 95 -9.63 4.81 -6.64
C ASN A 95 -9.97 5.50 -5.32
N PRO A 96 -10.32 4.73 -4.27
CA PRO A 96 -10.71 5.31 -2.99
C PRO A 96 -9.60 6.18 -2.40
N PRO A 97 -9.95 7.29 -1.73
CA PRO A 97 -8.96 8.16 -1.13
C PRO A 97 -8.19 7.42 -0.03
N TYR A 98 -6.88 7.33 -0.20
CA TYR A 98 -5.95 6.84 0.79
C TYR A 98 -5.18 8.04 1.36
N ASN A 99 -5.29 8.27 2.66
CA ASN A 99 -4.58 9.34 3.36
C ASN A 99 -4.54 9.00 4.84
N ASP A 100 -3.35 9.09 5.43
CA ASP A 100 -3.20 8.99 6.88
C ASP A 100 -3.79 10.27 7.51
N LYS A 101 -4.88 10.10 8.27
CA LYS A 101 -5.59 11.17 8.97
C LYS A 101 -4.68 11.90 9.99
N THR A 102 -3.51 11.32 10.32
CA THR A 102 -2.51 11.93 11.22
C THR A 102 -1.60 12.96 10.57
N SER A 103 -1.74 13.23 9.26
CA SER A 103 -1.05 14.35 8.62
C SER A 103 -1.49 15.70 9.23
N ILE A 104 -0.53 16.39 9.85
CA ILE A 104 -0.64 17.63 10.66
C ILE A 104 -1.37 18.79 9.95
N ILE A 105 -1.56 18.69 8.63
CA ILE A 105 -2.20 19.72 7.80
C ILE A 105 -3.74 19.59 7.90
N ARG A 106 -4.40 20.69 8.34
CA ARG A 106 -5.87 20.92 8.37
C ARG A 106 -6.68 20.05 9.35
N ASN A 107 -6.14 19.79 10.55
CA ASN A 107 -6.74 18.92 11.57
C ASN A 107 -8.11 19.40 12.11
N SER A 108 -8.38 20.71 12.11
CA SER A 108 -9.65 21.29 12.57
C SER A 108 -10.80 21.13 11.55
N ILE A 109 -10.49 21.21 10.25
CA ILE A 109 -11.47 21.06 9.15
C ILE A 109 -11.83 19.58 8.93
N LYS A 110 -10.92 18.65 9.25
CA LYS A 110 -11.11 17.20 9.09
C LYS A 110 -12.04 16.56 10.14
N LYS A 111 -12.39 17.23 11.25
CA LYS A 111 -13.19 16.58 12.31
C LYS A 111 -14.68 16.43 11.97
N SER A 112 -15.28 17.36 11.21
CA SER A 112 -16.71 17.31 10.85
C SER A 112 -16.98 16.63 9.50
N LEU A 113 -15.99 16.57 8.59
CA LEU A 113 -16.15 16.02 7.23
C LEU A 113 -15.89 14.51 7.13
N PHE A 114 -15.33 13.88 8.17
CA PHE A 114 -14.88 12.48 8.12
C PHE A 114 -15.45 11.63 9.26
N GLU A 115 -16.74 11.79 9.54
CA GLU A 115 -17.46 10.79 10.34
C GLU A 115 -17.43 9.44 9.61
N VAL A 116 -16.95 8.43 10.30
CA VAL A 116 -16.83 7.06 9.80
C VAL A 116 -17.49 6.16 10.82
N ASP A 117 -18.28 5.20 10.36
CA ASP A 117 -18.87 4.20 11.24
C ASP A 117 -17.78 3.53 12.09
N LYS A 118 -18.05 3.35 13.39
CA LYS A 118 -17.05 2.92 14.37
C LYS A 118 -16.30 1.65 13.96
N ASP A 119 -17.01 0.69 13.37
CA ASP A 119 -16.45 -0.59 12.93
C ASP A 119 -15.62 -0.49 11.65
N LEU A 120 -15.82 0.59 10.88
CA LEU A 120 -15.06 0.88 9.67
C LEU A 120 -13.82 1.74 9.95
N ALA A 121 -13.84 2.49 11.06
CA ALA A 121 -12.84 3.49 11.36
C ALA A 121 -11.41 2.91 11.43
N PHE A 122 -10.52 3.51 10.64
CA PHE A 122 -9.08 3.29 10.72
C PHE A 122 -8.34 4.61 10.49
N ARG A 123 -7.06 4.67 10.90
CA ARG A 123 -6.21 5.87 10.74
C ARG A 123 -6.01 6.26 9.27
N ASP A 124 -5.97 5.26 8.39
CA ASP A 124 -5.91 5.44 6.95
C ASP A 124 -7.31 5.27 6.37
N LEU A 125 -7.74 6.28 5.62
CA LEU A 125 -9.05 6.32 5.00
C LEU A 125 -9.25 5.19 3.97
N GLY A 126 -8.21 4.79 3.24
CA GLY A 126 -8.32 3.75 2.20
C GLY A 126 -8.69 2.38 2.80
N ILE A 127 -8.15 2.04 3.99
CA ILE A 127 -8.55 0.84 4.73
C ILE A 127 -10.00 0.93 5.21
N SER A 128 -10.48 2.13 5.55
CA SER A 128 -11.88 2.33 5.94
C SER A 128 -12.83 2.05 4.77
N PHE A 129 -12.46 2.44 3.54
CA PHE A 129 -13.20 2.10 2.32
C PHE A 129 -13.19 0.59 2.03
N LEU A 130 -12.04 -0.08 2.12
CA LEU A 130 -11.98 -1.54 1.94
C LEU A 130 -12.90 -2.27 2.94
N ARG A 131 -12.92 -1.84 4.21
CA ARG A 131 -13.87 -2.36 5.21
C ARG A 131 -15.32 -2.09 4.85
N SER A 132 -15.65 -0.93 4.28
CA SER A 132 -17.01 -0.58 3.89
C SER A 132 -17.52 -1.47 2.75
N TYR A 133 -16.64 -1.88 1.83
CA TYR A 133 -17.00 -2.81 0.77
C TYR A 133 -17.46 -4.17 1.33
N ALA A 134 -16.84 -4.64 2.42
CA ALA A 134 -17.31 -5.87 3.08
C ALA A 134 -18.76 -5.75 3.61
N VAL A 135 -19.19 -4.56 4.01
CA VAL A 135 -20.58 -4.29 4.42
C VAL A 135 -21.54 -4.31 3.22
N LEU A 136 -21.11 -3.77 2.08
CA LEU A 136 -21.89 -3.75 0.84
C LEU A 136 -21.97 -5.13 0.16
N LYS A 137 -21.08 -6.06 0.50
CA LYS A 137 -21.06 -7.44 0.01
C LYS A 137 -21.13 -7.57 -1.53
N PRO A 138 -20.37 -6.79 -2.33
CA PRO A 138 -20.24 -7.03 -3.77
C PRO A 138 -19.68 -8.41 -4.09
N GLU A 139 -19.94 -8.91 -5.29
CA GLU A 139 -19.35 -10.16 -5.79
C GLU A 139 -17.87 -9.96 -6.10
N PHE A 140 -17.48 -8.76 -6.59
CA PHE A 140 -16.11 -8.40 -6.90
C PHE A 140 -15.77 -6.98 -6.46
N VAL A 141 -14.50 -6.75 -6.14
CA VAL A 141 -13.95 -5.42 -5.85
C VAL A 141 -12.71 -5.23 -6.71
N CYS A 142 -12.71 -4.22 -7.57
CA CYS A 142 -11.58 -3.87 -8.41
C CYS A 142 -11.17 -2.42 -8.18
N VAL A 143 -10.27 -2.19 -7.24
CA VAL A 143 -9.91 -0.84 -6.78
C VAL A 143 -8.42 -0.63 -6.72
N LEU A 144 -8.02 0.64 -6.74
CA LEU A 144 -6.65 1.05 -6.46
C LEU A 144 -6.45 1.26 -4.97
N HIS A 145 -5.35 0.79 -4.43
CA HIS A 145 -4.90 1.18 -3.10
C HIS A 145 -3.38 1.01 -2.95
N PRO A 146 -2.73 1.64 -1.95
CA PRO A 146 -1.33 1.37 -1.63
C PRO A 146 -1.09 -0.13 -1.42
N LEU A 147 -0.06 -0.67 -2.05
CA LEU A 147 0.30 -2.09 -1.89
C LEU A 147 0.61 -2.43 -0.43
N SER A 148 1.09 -1.44 0.34
CA SER A 148 1.37 -1.56 1.78
C SER A 148 0.18 -2.00 2.64
N TYR A 149 -1.05 -1.98 2.12
CA TYR A 149 -2.21 -2.54 2.82
C TYR A 149 -2.18 -4.07 2.86
N LEU A 150 -1.55 -4.69 1.88
CA LEU A 150 -1.40 -6.13 1.79
C LEU A 150 -0.06 -6.59 2.37
N ILE A 151 1.04 -5.94 1.96
CA ILE A 151 2.40 -6.44 2.24
C ILE A 151 2.94 -6.09 3.63
N LYS A 152 2.20 -5.29 4.42
CA LYS A 152 2.52 -5.03 5.82
C LYS A 152 1.49 -5.70 6.70
N GLU A 153 1.91 -6.71 7.46
CA GLU A 153 1.02 -7.53 8.29
C GLU A 153 0.06 -6.72 9.16
N THR A 154 0.53 -5.66 9.82
CA THR A 154 -0.33 -4.80 10.64
C THR A 154 -1.46 -4.14 9.84
N ASN A 155 -1.16 -3.67 8.63
CA ASN A 155 -2.18 -3.06 7.76
C ASN A 155 -3.10 -4.13 7.17
N PHE A 156 -2.56 -5.30 6.81
CA PHE A 156 -3.33 -6.43 6.33
C PHE A 156 -4.35 -6.89 7.35
N ASN A 157 -3.91 -7.07 8.60
CA ASN A 157 -4.81 -7.42 9.72
C ASN A 157 -5.87 -6.34 9.95
N ALA A 158 -5.54 -5.07 9.70
CA ALA A 158 -6.49 -3.97 9.76
C ALA A 158 -7.57 -4.00 8.66
N LEU A 159 -7.48 -4.85 7.63
CA LEU A 159 -8.58 -5.03 6.67
C LEU A 159 -9.83 -5.68 7.29
N ALA A 160 -9.67 -6.35 8.45
CA ALA A 160 -10.77 -6.94 9.23
C ALA A 160 -11.71 -7.80 8.36
N LYS A 161 -13.04 -7.56 8.42
CA LYS A 161 -14.04 -8.28 7.63
C LYS A 161 -13.78 -8.31 6.12
N PHE A 162 -13.02 -7.36 5.58
CA PHE A 162 -12.67 -7.41 4.16
C PHE A 162 -11.78 -8.62 3.84
N ARG A 163 -10.68 -8.83 4.58
CA ARG A 163 -9.81 -10.00 4.35
C ARG A 163 -10.48 -11.33 4.73
N GLU A 164 -11.53 -11.30 5.55
CA GLU A 164 -12.28 -12.51 5.95
C GLU A 164 -13.25 -13.00 4.86
N ASN A 165 -13.70 -12.10 3.97
CA ASN A 165 -14.76 -12.38 2.99
C ASN A 165 -14.32 -12.20 1.53
N TYR A 166 -13.05 -11.87 1.29
CA TYR A 166 -12.53 -11.61 -0.04
C TYR A 166 -11.11 -12.13 -0.19
N THR A 167 -10.85 -12.76 -1.33
CA THR A 167 -9.52 -13.19 -1.75
C THR A 167 -9.04 -12.33 -2.92
N LEU A 168 -7.77 -11.91 -2.87
CA LEU A 168 -7.09 -11.28 -4.01
C LEU A 168 -6.88 -12.33 -5.10
N ILE A 169 -7.47 -12.15 -6.28
CA ILE A 169 -7.40 -13.11 -7.38
C ILE A 169 -6.50 -12.65 -8.54
N ASP A 170 -6.30 -11.35 -8.69
CA ASP A 170 -5.37 -10.77 -9.65
C ASP A 170 -4.97 -9.37 -9.22
N GLY A 171 -3.87 -8.86 -9.76
CA GLY A 171 -3.46 -7.51 -9.49
C GLY A 171 -2.27 -7.02 -10.31
N LEU A 172 -2.23 -5.71 -10.49
CA LEU A 172 -1.16 -5.01 -11.19
C LEU A 172 -0.57 -3.92 -10.30
N VAL A 173 0.72 -4.04 -10.00
CA VAL A 173 1.47 -3.06 -9.24
C VAL A 173 1.96 -1.96 -10.18
N ILE A 174 1.70 -0.71 -9.79
CA ILE A 174 2.05 0.51 -10.51
C ILE A 174 2.75 1.51 -9.58
N SER A 175 3.52 2.43 -10.16
CA SER A 175 4.20 3.47 -9.39
C SER A 175 3.24 4.62 -9.02
N SER A 176 3.34 5.12 -7.78
CA SER A 176 2.66 6.37 -7.38
C SER A 176 3.12 7.60 -8.17
N GLU A 177 4.25 7.53 -8.87
CA GLU A 177 4.75 8.56 -9.78
C GLU A 177 3.70 8.94 -10.84
N ILE A 178 2.89 7.98 -11.28
CA ILE A 178 1.84 8.19 -12.29
C ILE A 178 0.82 9.26 -11.85
N PHE A 179 0.59 9.39 -10.54
CA PHE A 179 -0.34 10.38 -9.97
C PHE A 179 0.39 11.62 -9.45
N THR A 180 1.63 11.46 -9.00
CA THR A 180 2.42 12.53 -8.37
C THR A 180 3.87 12.52 -8.89
N PRO A 181 4.13 12.94 -10.14
CA PRO A 181 5.45 12.80 -10.76
C PRO A 181 6.52 13.67 -10.07
N ASN A 182 6.11 14.74 -9.39
CA ASN A 182 7.02 15.66 -8.69
C ASN A 182 7.35 15.24 -7.25
N SER A 183 6.93 14.05 -6.80
CA SER A 183 7.22 13.55 -5.46
C SER A 183 8.68 13.10 -5.33
N SER A 184 9.28 13.28 -4.15
CA SER A 184 10.68 12.90 -3.89
C SER A 184 10.90 11.39 -3.69
N THR A 185 9.83 10.65 -3.37
CA THR A 185 9.87 9.19 -3.24
C THR A 185 8.56 8.60 -3.74
N PHE A 186 8.66 7.58 -4.59
CA PHE A 186 7.50 6.84 -5.10
C PHE A 186 7.27 5.57 -4.30
N PHE A 187 6.01 5.14 -4.21
CA PHE A 187 5.61 3.92 -3.52
C PHE A 187 4.69 3.08 -4.42
N PRO A 188 4.61 1.76 -4.18
CA PRO A 188 3.75 0.89 -4.98
C PRO A 188 2.27 1.08 -4.64
N ILE A 189 1.47 1.23 -5.69
CA ILE A 189 0.01 1.13 -5.68
C ILE A 189 -0.33 -0.18 -6.40
N ILE A 190 -1.38 -0.88 -5.97
CA ILE A 190 -1.91 -2.03 -6.67
C ILE A 190 -3.30 -1.71 -7.21
N ILE A 191 -3.53 -2.02 -8.49
CA ILE A 191 -4.86 -2.22 -9.06
C ILE A 191 -5.23 -3.64 -8.71
N ALA A 192 -6.07 -3.82 -7.70
CA ALA A 192 -6.34 -5.13 -7.10
C ALA A 192 -7.74 -5.60 -7.43
N LEU A 193 -7.85 -6.83 -7.95
CA LEU A 193 -9.10 -7.52 -8.18
C LEU A 193 -9.31 -8.57 -7.08
N TYR A 194 -10.34 -8.36 -6.29
CA TYR A 194 -10.79 -9.27 -5.25
C TYR A 194 -12.10 -9.93 -5.66
N LYS A 195 -12.25 -11.19 -5.28
CA LYS A 195 -13.49 -11.94 -5.40
C LYS A 195 -14.04 -12.20 -4.01
N LYS A 196 -15.35 -12.03 -3.85
CA LYS A 196 -16.03 -12.46 -2.63
C LYS A 196 -16.03 -13.97 -2.56
N ASP A 197 -15.54 -14.49 -1.46
CA ASP A 197 -15.64 -15.88 -1.10
C ASP A 197 -15.75 -16.01 0.42
N ASN A 198 -16.01 -17.23 0.89
CA ASN A 198 -16.10 -17.51 2.31
C ASN A 198 -14.76 -18.00 2.86
N HIS A 199 -13.64 -17.73 2.16
CA HIS A 199 -12.31 -18.14 2.58
C HIS A 199 -11.54 -16.91 3.08
N ALA A 200 -11.08 -16.97 4.32
CA ALA A 200 -10.28 -15.89 4.86
C ALA A 200 -8.94 -15.82 4.11
N MET A 201 -8.67 -14.68 3.47
CA MET A 201 -7.35 -14.35 2.96
C MET A 201 -6.39 -14.24 4.15
N THR A 202 -5.38 -15.10 4.17
CA THR A 202 -4.35 -15.12 5.23
C THR A 202 -3.15 -14.27 4.83
N TYR A 203 -2.36 -13.83 5.82
CA TYR A 203 -1.13 -13.11 5.50
C TYR A 203 -0.13 -14.03 4.80
N ASP A 204 -0.13 -15.33 5.12
CA ASP A 204 0.69 -16.31 4.42
C ASP A 204 0.34 -16.45 2.94
N PHE A 205 -0.96 -16.42 2.61
CA PHE A 205 -1.40 -16.32 1.22
C PHE A 205 -0.80 -15.10 0.53
N ILE A 206 -0.85 -13.92 1.17
CA ILE A 206 -0.26 -12.69 0.61
C ILE A 206 1.26 -12.80 0.43
N LYS A 207 1.98 -13.44 1.36
CA LYS A 207 3.42 -13.62 1.21
C LYS A 207 3.79 -14.50 0.01
N ASN A 208 2.92 -15.44 -0.36
CA ASN A 208 3.10 -16.35 -1.49
C ASN A 208 2.47 -15.86 -2.81
N PHE A 209 1.67 -14.79 -2.76
CA PHE A 209 1.04 -14.20 -3.93
C PHE A 209 2.10 -13.59 -4.87
N GLU A 210 2.03 -13.95 -6.16
CA GLU A 210 2.93 -13.40 -7.17
C GLU A 210 2.42 -12.06 -7.69
N PHE A 211 2.99 -10.98 -7.16
CA PHE A 211 2.69 -9.62 -7.61
C PHE A 211 3.35 -9.36 -8.97
N LYS A 212 2.57 -8.83 -9.91
CA LYS A 212 3.05 -8.43 -11.24
C LYS A 212 3.10 -6.91 -11.32
N THR A 213 4.17 -6.35 -11.88
CA THR A 213 4.29 -4.90 -12.09
C THR A 213 3.88 -4.50 -13.51
N LEU A 214 3.62 -3.21 -13.72
CA LEU A 214 3.35 -2.65 -15.05
C LEU A 214 4.48 -2.95 -16.05
N GLU A 215 5.72 -2.97 -15.56
CA GLU A 215 6.96 -3.29 -16.29
C GLU A 215 7.16 -4.81 -16.50
N LYS A 216 6.16 -5.63 -16.12
CA LYS A 216 6.17 -7.10 -16.23
C LYS A 216 7.16 -7.80 -15.30
N HIS A 217 7.68 -7.12 -14.28
CA HIS A 217 8.40 -7.79 -13.20
C HIS A 217 7.44 -8.57 -12.32
N LYS A 218 7.99 -9.57 -11.61
CA LYS A 218 7.26 -10.44 -10.70
C LYS A 218 8.02 -10.57 -9.39
N PHE A 219 7.30 -10.64 -8.27
CA PHE A 219 7.89 -10.93 -6.97
C PHE A 219 6.86 -11.52 -5.99
N ARG A 220 7.33 -12.33 -5.04
CA ARG A 220 6.58 -12.73 -3.83
C ARG A 220 7.30 -12.19 -2.59
N LEU A 221 6.60 -12.02 -1.47
CA LEU A 221 7.27 -11.59 -0.23
C LEU A 221 8.15 -12.70 0.34
N ASN A 222 7.72 -13.97 0.20
CA ASN A 222 8.49 -15.14 0.65
C ASN A 222 9.76 -15.39 -0.18
N ASP A 223 9.96 -14.68 -1.31
CA ASP A 223 11.22 -14.74 -2.05
C ASP A 223 12.36 -13.99 -1.33
N PHE A 224 12.04 -13.23 -0.27
CA PHE A 224 13.00 -12.41 0.47
C PHE A 224 13.07 -12.82 1.94
N ASP A 225 14.30 -12.89 2.46
CA ASP A 225 14.55 -12.81 3.89
C ASP A 225 14.71 -11.33 4.29
N PHE A 226 14.15 -10.93 5.42
CA PHE A 226 14.07 -9.54 5.85
C PHE A 226 14.94 -9.31 7.08
N ILE A 227 15.61 -8.15 7.11
CA ILE A 227 16.50 -7.76 8.21
C ILE A 227 15.78 -7.74 9.56
N THR A 228 14.47 -7.57 9.55
CA THR A 228 13.60 -7.47 10.72
C THR A 228 13.47 -8.80 11.48
N ASN A 229 13.91 -9.91 10.87
CA ASN A 229 14.14 -11.17 11.56
C ASN A 229 15.36 -11.13 12.50
N TYR A 230 16.28 -10.18 12.28
CA TYR A 230 17.56 -10.09 12.99
C TYR A 230 17.73 -8.80 13.80
N VAL A 231 16.93 -7.77 13.51
CA VAL A 231 17.01 -6.46 14.19
C VAL A 231 15.64 -5.91 14.58
N ARG A 232 15.62 -5.04 15.58
CA ARG A 232 14.40 -4.31 15.95
C ARG A 232 14.17 -3.12 15.03
N LYS A 233 12.91 -2.91 14.67
CA LYS A 233 12.44 -1.78 13.84
C LYS A 233 12.21 -0.49 14.62
N TYR A 234 11.76 -0.62 15.86
CA TYR A 234 11.28 0.48 16.67
C TYR A 234 12.06 0.60 17.99
N PRO A 235 12.16 1.81 18.56
CA PRO A 235 12.70 2.02 19.89
C PRO A 235 12.01 1.15 20.93
N ASN A 236 12.79 0.63 21.87
CA ASN A 236 12.26 0.01 23.08
C ASN A 236 12.70 0.84 24.29
N PRO A 237 11.83 1.71 24.83
CA PRO A 237 12.18 2.57 25.96
C PRO A 237 12.45 1.77 27.24
N ASN A 238 11.94 0.53 27.33
CA ASN A 238 12.10 -0.33 28.50
C ASN A 238 13.40 -1.15 28.47
N ASP A 239 14.17 -1.12 27.38
CA ASP A 239 15.44 -1.84 27.28
C ASP A 239 16.54 -1.07 28.03
N LYS A 240 16.93 -1.59 29.21
CA LYS A 240 17.90 -0.94 30.12
C LYS A 240 19.36 -1.23 29.79
N ARG A 241 19.64 -2.14 28.85
CA ARG A 241 21.02 -2.49 28.48
C ARG A 241 21.78 -1.26 27.93
N GLU A 242 23.09 -1.26 28.14
CA GLU A 242 23.98 -0.24 27.61
C GLU A 242 24.14 -0.42 26.09
N ALA A 243 23.89 0.64 25.34
CA ALA A 243 23.95 0.61 23.88
C ALA A 243 25.37 0.97 23.40
N VAL A 244 25.88 0.24 22.42
CA VAL A 244 27.15 0.57 21.76
C VAL A 244 26.99 1.64 20.68
N ALA A 245 25.75 1.83 20.19
CA ALA A 245 25.39 2.85 19.20
C ALA A 245 23.86 3.08 19.19
N TYR A 246 23.44 4.11 18.46
CA TYR A 246 22.02 4.43 18.24
C TYR A 246 21.69 4.47 16.75
N PHE A 247 20.54 3.91 16.38
CA PHE A 247 20.05 3.87 15.01
C PHE A 247 18.69 4.56 14.89
N HIS A 248 18.43 5.27 13.81
CA HIS A 248 17.10 5.81 13.56
C HIS A 248 16.07 4.69 13.31
N THR A 249 14.82 4.91 13.70
CA THR A 249 13.71 3.97 13.48
C THR A 249 13.66 3.43 12.04
N LEU A 250 13.53 2.11 11.91
CA LEU A 250 13.51 1.36 10.65
C LEU A 250 12.07 1.03 10.28
N ARG A 251 11.55 1.67 9.21
CA ARG A 251 10.15 1.45 8.79
C ARG A 251 10.05 0.60 7.53
N ASP A 252 10.60 1.10 6.43
CA ASP A 252 10.66 0.47 5.11
C ASP A 252 11.81 1.11 4.31
N ILE A 253 12.08 0.58 3.11
CA ILE A 253 13.14 1.07 2.23
C ILE A 253 12.95 2.55 1.87
N ASN A 254 11.72 3.02 1.64
CA ASN A 254 11.47 4.44 1.37
C ASN A 254 11.80 5.35 2.57
N ALA A 255 11.52 4.91 3.80
CA ALA A 255 11.96 5.63 4.98
C ALA A 255 13.49 5.64 5.12
N LEU A 256 14.17 4.54 4.78
CA LEU A 256 15.63 4.45 4.80
C LEU A 256 16.28 5.46 3.84
N LYS A 257 15.72 5.68 2.65
CA LYS A 257 16.21 6.68 1.67
C LYS A 257 16.28 8.07 2.29
N ARG A 258 15.25 8.47 3.04
CA ARG A 258 15.10 9.83 3.60
C ARG A 258 15.84 10.02 4.93
N ASN A 259 15.85 9.01 5.78
CA ASN A 259 16.30 9.16 7.17
C ASN A 259 17.78 8.88 7.34
N GLN A 260 18.45 9.59 8.25
CA GLN A 260 19.78 9.21 8.71
C GLN A 260 19.74 7.81 9.35
N THR A 261 20.84 7.06 9.24
CA THR A 261 20.98 5.72 9.82
C THR A 261 21.51 5.79 11.25
N PHE A 262 22.83 5.83 11.45
CA PHE A 262 23.44 5.99 12.78
C PHE A 262 23.24 7.41 13.32
N GLN A 263 22.96 7.52 14.61
CA GLN A 263 22.70 8.77 15.31
C GLN A 263 23.79 9.04 16.37
N LYS A 264 24.27 10.29 16.44
CA LYS A 264 25.28 10.70 17.43
C LYS A 264 24.75 10.73 18.87
N LYS A 265 23.45 11.01 19.03
CA LYS A 265 22.76 11.12 20.33
C LYS A 265 21.45 10.34 20.29
N GLN A 266 21.09 9.74 21.43
CA GLN A 266 19.80 9.10 21.63
C GLN A 266 18.67 10.14 21.61
N ASN A 267 17.55 9.79 20.99
CA ASN A 267 16.26 10.47 21.12
C ASN A 267 15.11 9.45 21.16
N SER A 268 13.87 9.94 21.21
CA SER A 268 12.66 9.11 21.28
C SER A 268 12.46 8.16 20.10
N ASN A 269 13.09 8.44 18.96
CA ASN A 269 13.03 7.62 17.74
C ASN A 269 14.27 6.74 17.55
N SER A 270 15.18 6.69 18.53
CA SER A 270 16.41 5.91 18.47
C SER A 270 16.21 4.47 18.92
N ILE A 271 16.62 3.54 18.06
CA ILE A 271 16.83 2.14 18.40
C ILE A 271 18.20 2.02 19.08
N LYS A 272 18.26 1.36 20.23
CA LYS A 272 19.51 0.99 20.90
C LYS A 272 20.15 -0.20 20.17
N ILE A 273 21.43 -0.08 19.84
CA ILE A 273 22.23 -1.13 19.20
C ILE A 273 23.14 -1.75 20.24
N PHE A 274 23.31 -3.06 20.16
CA PHE A 274 24.16 -3.84 21.05
C PHE A 274 25.26 -4.54 20.25
N LYS A 275 26.31 -5.02 20.93
CA LYS A 275 27.48 -5.59 20.26
C LYS A 275 27.10 -6.77 19.37
N GLU A 276 26.16 -7.61 19.83
CA GLU A 276 25.69 -8.80 19.12
C GLU A 276 24.97 -8.53 17.81
N ASN A 277 24.37 -7.35 17.63
CA ASN A 277 23.57 -7.02 16.44
C ASN A 277 24.13 -5.83 15.64
N LEU A 278 25.25 -5.23 16.07
CA LEU A 278 25.88 -4.09 15.41
C LEU A 278 26.12 -4.33 13.91
N LYS A 279 26.60 -5.52 13.53
CA LYS A 279 26.87 -5.89 12.14
C LYS A 279 25.64 -5.75 11.23
N TYR A 280 24.45 -6.07 11.71
CA TYR A 280 23.22 -5.92 10.93
C TYR A 280 22.80 -4.47 10.75
N TYR A 281 23.06 -3.60 11.73
CA TYR A 281 22.83 -2.16 11.57
C TYR A 281 23.86 -1.53 10.63
N CYS A 282 25.10 -2.01 10.63
CA CYS A 282 26.08 -1.62 9.62
C CYS A 282 25.67 -2.11 8.21
N TYR A 283 25.15 -3.33 8.08
CA TYR A 283 24.55 -3.83 6.85
C TYR A 283 23.49 -2.88 6.30
N ILE A 284 22.55 -2.44 7.14
CA ILE A 284 21.52 -1.48 6.75
C ILE A 284 22.12 -0.15 6.28
N HIS A 285 23.16 0.33 6.97
CA HIS A 285 23.85 1.56 6.59
C HIS A 285 24.44 1.46 5.17
N HIS A 286 25.07 0.32 4.85
CA HIS A 286 25.58 0.05 3.51
C HIS A 286 24.47 -0.15 2.48
N PHE A 287 23.40 -0.88 2.82
CA PHE A 287 22.22 -1.06 1.97
C PHE A 287 21.64 0.27 1.50
N LYS A 288 21.59 1.28 2.39
CA LYS A 288 21.07 2.62 2.08
C LYS A 288 21.74 3.23 0.84
N GLN A 289 23.02 2.96 0.59
CA GLN A 289 23.75 3.49 -0.56
C GLN A 289 23.17 3.02 -1.90
N TYR A 290 22.50 1.87 -1.91
CA TYR A 290 21.87 1.26 -3.09
C TYR A 290 20.36 1.47 -3.14
N ALA A 291 19.74 1.89 -2.03
CA ALA A 291 18.28 1.98 -1.92
C ALA A 291 17.65 2.84 -3.04
N ASN A 292 18.30 3.93 -3.47
CA ASN A 292 17.81 4.79 -4.55
C ASN A 292 17.83 4.12 -5.93
N LYS A 293 18.64 3.07 -6.13
CA LYS A 293 18.70 2.29 -7.36
C LYS A 293 17.65 1.18 -7.41
N LEU A 294 17.01 0.89 -6.27
CA LEU A 294 15.97 -0.14 -6.20
C LEU A 294 14.68 0.33 -6.88
N PRO A 295 13.99 -0.55 -7.61
CA PRO A 295 12.69 -0.27 -8.19
C PRO A 295 11.65 0.21 -7.16
N TYR A 296 10.69 1.01 -7.61
CA TYR A 296 9.66 1.61 -6.74
C TYR A 296 8.86 0.55 -5.97
N TYR A 297 8.65 -0.64 -6.55
CA TYR A 297 7.81 -1.69 -5.97
C TYR A 297 8.42 -2.31 -4.70
N PHE A 298 9.71 -2.08 -4.44
CA PHE A 298 10.33 -2.41 -3.16
C PHE A 298 10.20 -1.32 -2.10
N GLY A 299 9.74 -0.11 -2.44
CA GLY A 299 9.78 1.06 -1.56
C GLY A 299 9.05 0.88 -0.22
N ASN A 300 7.99 0.06 -0.17
CA ASN A 300 7.26 -0.23 1.06
C ASN A 300 7.63 -1.57 1.72
N LEU A 301 8.58 -2.32 1.16
CA LEU A 301 9.12 -3.51 1.79
C LEU A 301 10.07 -3.14 2.94
N ASP A 302 10.23 -4.09 3.84
CA ASP A 302 11.35 -4.10 4.76
C ASP A 302 12.66 -4.36 3.99
N ILE A 303 13.76 -3.99 4.63
CA ILE A 303 15.08 -4.18 4.03
C ILE A 303 15.35 -5.68 3.97
N PHE A 304 15.63 -6.18 2.77
CA PHE A 304 15.90 -7.60 2.56
C PHE A 304 17.40 -7.90 2.62
N ILE A 305 17.72 -9.17 2.88
CA ILE A 305 19.07 -9.66 3.14
C ILE A 305 19.19 -11.11 2.66
N ASN A 306 20.36 -11.49 2.14
CA ASN A 306 20.75 -12.90 2.09
C ASN A 306 21.62 -13.15 3.32
N ASN A 307 21.00 -13.56 4.42
CA ASN A 307 21.69 -13.65 5.71
C ASN A 307 22.85 -14.66 5.67
N SER A 308 22.68 -15.77 4.94
CA SER A 308 23.73 -16.79 4.83
C SER A 308 25.00 -16.26 4.18
N GLU A 309 24.89 -15.51 3.08
CA GLU A 309 26.04 -14.88 2.42
C GLU A 309 26.57 -13.69 3.22
N PHE A 310 25.68 -12.92 3.85
CA PHE A 310 26.08 -11.80 4.70
C PHE A 310 26.98 -12.25 5.85
N LEU A 311 26.63 -13.35 6.53
CA LEU A 311 27.39 -13.86 7.67
C LEU A 311 28.83 -14.26 7.30
N LYS A 312 29.08 -14.69 6.06
CA LYS A 312 30.44 -15.05 5.60
C LYS A 312 31.39 -13.85 5.55
N ILE A 313 30.84 -12.65 5.38
CA ILE A 313 31.62 -11.42 5.19
C ILE A 313 31.20 -10.33 6.19
N SER A 314 30.50 -10.68 7.28
CA SER A 314 29.82 -9.68 8.11
C SER A 314 30.78 -8.74 8.84
N ASP A 315 32.00 -9.19 9.10
CA ASP A 315 33.03 -8.37 9.74
C ASP A 315 33.49 -7.24 8.81
N GLU A 316 33.45 -7.46 7.49
CA GLU A 316 33.80 -6.45 6.51
C GLU A 316 32.87 -5.22 6.58
N PHE A 317 31.61 -5.44 6.97
CA PHE A 317 30.59 -4.39 7.11
C PHE A 317 30.81 -3.49 8.32
N LEU A 318 31.58 -3.91 9.33
CA LEU A 318 31.81 -3.11 10.55
C LEU A 318 32.53 -1.79 10.23
N GLU A 319 33.32 -1.78 9.16
CA GLU A 319 33.89 -0.56 8.61
C GLU A 319 32.88 0.14 7.71
N LEU A 320 32.62 1.42 7.94
CA LEU A 320 31.64 2.20 7.16
C LEU A 320 32.16 2.65 5.79
N LYS A 321 33.38 2.27 5.40
CA LYS A 321 33.95 2.56 4.07
C LYS A 321 33.49 1.54 3.03
N ARG A 322 33.50 1.95 1.76
CA ARG A 322 33.22 1.04 0.65
C ARG A 322 34.34 0.02 0.49
N LYS A 323 33.95 -1.23 0.29
CA LYS A 323 34.85 -2.35 -0.01
C LYS A 323 34.27 -3.14 -1.17
N GLN A 324 35.12 -3.61 -2.08
CA GLN A 324 34.68 -4.37 -3.25
C GLN A 324 33.86 -5.60 -2.88
N ILE A 325 34.21 -6.28 -1.77
CA ILE A 325 33.49 -7.46 -1.29
C ILE A 325 32.03 -7.14 -0.88
N ILE A 326 31.79 -5.96 -0.30
CA ILE A 326 30.44 -5.48 0.06
C ILE A 326 29.66 -5.13 -1.20
N GLU A 327 30.32 -4.48 -2.18
CA GLU A 327 29.70 -4.15 -3.46
C GLU A 327 29.28 -5.41 -4.21
N ASN A 328 30.14 -6.44 -4.23
CA ASN A 328 29.84 -7.72 -4.86
C ASN A 328 28.63 -8.40 -4.20
N TYR A 329 28.58 -8.40 -2.87
CA TYR A 329 27.42 -8.92 -2.14
C TYR A 329 26.11 -8.23 -2.57
N PHE A 330 26.09 -6.89 -2.67
CA PHE A 330 24.88 -6.18 -3.09
C PHE A 330 24.57 -6.36 -4.58
N LYS A 331 25.60 -6.52 -5.42
CA LYS A 331 25.44 -6.91 -6.84
C LYS A 331 24.69 -8.21 -6.98
N ASP A 332 25.07 -9.21 -6.19
CA ASP A 332 24.42 -10.51 -6.21
C ASP A 332 23.02 -10.46 -5.58
N LEU A 333 22.87 -9.75 -4.45
CA LEU A 333 21.57 -9.59 -3.77
C LEU A 333 20.51 -8.93 -4.67
N PHE A 334 20.91 -7.97 -5.49
CA PHE A 334 20.00 -7.21 -6.34
C PHE A 334 19.99 -7.71 -7.80
N LYS A 335 20.65 -8.83 -8.08
CA LYS A 335 20.74 -9.40 -9.43
C LYS A 335 19.34 -9.67 -9.97
N GLY A 336 19.06 -9.19 -11.18
CA GLY A 336 17.74 -9.29 -11.81
C GLY A 336 16.73 -8.23 -11.38
N HIS A 337 17.10 -7.33 -10.45
CA HIS A 337 16.24 -6.24 -9.99
C HIS A 337 16.81 -4.83 -10.25
N ILE A 338 18.12 -4.71 -10.46
CA ILE A 338 18.79 -3.46 -10.81
C ILE A 338 19.60 -3.68 -12.08
N CYS A 339 19.52 -2.75 -13.03
CA CYS A 339 20.26 -2.85 -14.30
C CYS A 339 21.77 -2.60 -14.15
N GLN A 340 22.23 -1.77 -13.19
CA GLN A 340 23.65 -1.49 -12.93
C GLN A 340 23.91 -1.06 -11.47
N ILE A 341 24.96 -1.61 -10.83
CA ILE A 341 25.40 -1.27 -9.46
C ILE A 341 26.80 -0.67 -9.47
#